data_AF-A0A1J4NX85-F1
#
_entry.id   AF-A0A1J4NX85-F1
#
_cell.length_a   1.000
_cell.length_b   1.000
_cell.length_c   1.000
_cell.angle_alpha   90.00
_cell.angle_beta   90.00
_cell.angle_gamma   90.00
#
_symmetry.space_group_name_H-M   'P 1'
#
loop_
_entity.id
_entity.type
_entity.pdbx_description
1 polymer ?
#
loop_
_entity_poly.entity_id
_entity_poly.type
_entity_poly.pdbx_seq_one_letter_code
_entity_poly.pdbx_strand_id
1 'polypeptide(L)'
;MTVGDIFGPQVPLTGGEAQTATFALASAAYRDNPIEEIKKADNEWHQSEVKPGRGWASIFRPNLGEAFARAVVDRMLGSGRAPLIQSFGAEPQVVVEHCLAANNIRRARDNKLAAVMTVCGLLFLPGLVVWLMIFQIRSVIEKGTDKRTSALATALLVAAGALAVLFLIKMPFTGFWAWYARAAVVMPVVGWFWAKQICEKTATDLRERWNSLLAGSSIGAKVPEAVPSSPGETAAEQLRQALAKLSAEQQSNSVFYAGPKGILGMGTRWGSWQLAEELLPADPTREIHPFRSWDVVRAIHDQLKMLTRGPLHTGGFPAPSIRHWIVTPVGEGAKAVSRPEGTDVEAFQVRLHAVQDICNKQQFGAGDRHYLGVQWTLWDGQLIITMMITVTVLHETLRIEVTGHALGPVNGLFTTKPTAPTKSVQKTLKPWETRSVKLPLVTSDEVVRLAVRAPITWYPPLLNWLGGTIGLPEPFGLRHAWADQPWRHRFMADDALRAATPVLRVVHSAAIRVLKENGVDTDKFGSRSAFLSTAVQDPTPKKADLYDA
;
A
#
# COMPACT_ATOMS: atom_id res chain seq x y z
N MET A 1 -10.56 -26.37 -3.59
CA MET A 1 -9.23 -26.00 -4.10
C MET A 1 -8.62 -27.23 -4.74
N THR A 2 -8.37 -27.20 -6.04
CA THR A 2 -7.78 -28.30 -6.80
C THR A 2 -6.27 -28.10 -6.94
N VAL A 3 -5.51 -29.20 -6.91
CA VAL A 3 -4.04 -29.28 -6.88
C VAL A 3 -3.32 -28.59 -8.07
N GLY A 4 -4.07 -28.12 -9.08
CA GLY A 4 -3.55 -27.37 -10.23
C GLY A 4 -3.13 -25.91 -9.95
N ASP A 5 -3.56 -25.33 -8.83
CA ASP A 5 -3.27 -23.90 -8.51
C ASP A 5 -1.86 -23.65 -7.94
N ILE A 6 -1.06 -24.70 -7.75
CA ILE A 6 0.23 -24.62 -7.04
C ILE A 6 1.44 -24.50 -8.01
N PHE A 7 1.28 -24.81 -9.31
CA PHE A 7 2.44 -25.03 -10.22
C PHE A 7 2.36 -24.39 -11.63
N GLY A 8 1.54 -23.35 -11.84
CA GLY A 8 1.49 -22.61 -13.13
C GLY A 8 1.88 -21.13 -12.99
N PRO A 9 2.21 -20.42 -14.11
CA PRO A 9 2.39 -18.97 -14.10
C PRO A 9 1.12 -18.34 -13.51
N GLN A 10 1.27 -17.70 -12.35
CA GLN A 10 0.17 -17.06 -11.64
C GLN A 10 -0.30 -15.88 -12.49
N VAL A 11 -1.29 -16.13 -13.36
CA VAL A 11 -2.14 -15.06 -13.87
C VAL A 11 -2.92 -14.58 -12.65
N PRO A 12 -2.79 -13.30 -12.24
CA PRO A 12 -3.61 -12.78 -11.14
C PRO A 12 -5.07 -13.08 -11.47
N LEU A 13 -5.76 -13.79 -10.58
CA LEU A 13 -7.20 -14.01 -10.70
C LEU A 13 -7.88 -12.64 -10.58
N THR A 14 -8.15 -12.03 -11.73
CA THR A 14 -8.69 -10.69 -11.92
C THR A 14 -10.21 -10.64 -11.73
N GLY A 15 -10.76 -11.58 -10.96
CA GLY A 15 -12.19 -11.75 -10.75
C GLY A 15 -12.64 -11.66 -9.29
N GLY A 16 -11.78 -11.25 -8.36
CA GLY A 16 -12.20 -10.96 -6.99
C GLY A 16 -12.83 -9.58 -6.91
N GLU A 17 -14.11 -9.49 -6.55
CA GLU A 17 -14.72 -8.24 -6.08
C GLU A 17 -13.81 -7.63 -4.98
N ALA A 18 -13.62 -6.30 -4.96
CA ALA A 18 -12.80 -5.54 -4.02
C ALA A 18 -11.30 -5.33 -4.35
N GLN A 19 -10.95 -4.93 -5.59
CA GLN A 19 -9.55 -4.60 -5.96
C GLN A 19 -9.22 -3.10 -6.10
N THR A 20 -10.19 -2.17 -5.95
CA THR A 20 -9.92 -0.73 -6.10
C THR A 20 -8.84 -0.23 -5.14
N ALA A 21 -8.85 -0.67 -3.88
CA ALA A 21 -7.81 -0.29 -2.92
C ALA A 21 -6.42 -0.83 -3.30
N THR A 22 -6.35 -2.08 -3.77
CA THR A 22 -5.12 -2.71 -4.26
C THR A 22 -4.55 -1.93 -5.45
N PHE A 23 -5.38 -1.63 -6.46
CA PHE A 23 -4.95 -0.90 -7.64
C PHE A 23 -4.58 0.55 -7.37
N ALA A 24 -5.27 1.22 -6.44
CA ALA A 24 -4.89 2.56 -6.00
C ALA A 24 -3.49 2.56 -5.38
N LEU A 25 -3.18 1.62 -4.49
CA LEU A 25 -1.86 1.47 -3.87
C LEU A 25 -0.79 1.08 -4.91
N ALA A 26 -1.09 0.14 -5.80
CA ALA A 26 -0.21 -0.26 -6.90
C ALA A 26 0.10 0.90 -7.87
N SER A 27 -0.85 1.81 -8.08
CA SER A 27 -0.67 2.98 -8.95
C SER A 27 0.49 3.87 -8.51
N ALA A 28 0.80 3.91 -7.20
CA ALA A 28 1.90 4.70 -6.68
C ALA A 28 3.25 4.30 -7.26
N ALA A 29 3.44 3.01 -7.60
CA ALA A 29 4.65 2.50 -8.22
C ALA A 29 4.97 3.15 -9.57
N TYR A 30 3.99 3.77 -10.25
CA TYR A 30 4.13 4.34 -11.59
C TYR A 30 4.18 5.88 -11.61
N ARG A 31 4.10 6.53 -10.45
CA ARG A 31 4.03 8.01 -10.35
C ARG A 31 5.36 8.69 -10.63
N ASP A 32 5.27 9.89 -11.19
CA ASP A 32 6.39 10.77 -11.52
C ASP A 32 6.46 12.03 -10.65
N ASN A 33 5.61 12.14 -9.63
CA ASN A 33 5.56 13.26 -8.70
C ASN A 33 6.83 13.34 -7.82
N PRO A 34 7.10 14.50 -7.18
CA PRO A 34 8.14 14.62 -6.17
C PRO A 34 7.91 13.68 -4.97
N ILE A 35 9.00 13.15 -4.40
CA ILE A 35 8.96 12.22 -3.25
C ILE A 35 8.17 12.79 -2.08
N GLU A 36 8.31 14.10 -1.81
CA GLU A 36 7.71 14.77 -0.66
C GLU A 36 6.18 14.72 -0.66
N GLU A 37 5.55 14.46 -1.81
CA GLU A 37 4.10 14.31 -1.88
C GLU A 37 3.57 13.10 -1.10
N ILE A 38 4.42 12.09 -0.81
CA ILE A 38 4.00 10.96 0.02
C ILE A 38 3.54 11.41 1.42
N LYS A 39 4.12 12.50 1.94
CA LYS A 39 3.77 13.04 3.26
C LYS A 39 2.32 13.53 3.33
N LYS A 40 1.69 13.81 2.19
CA LYS A 40 0.26 14.18 2.14
C LYS A 40 -0.67 13.01 2.43
N ALA A 41 -0.16 11.78 2.33
CA ALA A 41 -0.89 10.57 2.64
C ALA A 41 -0.62 10.02 4.05
N ASP A 42 0.28 10.66 4.81
CA ASP A 42 0.57 10.28 6.18
C ASP A 42 -0.62 10.60 7.08
N ASN A 43 -0.83 9.76 8.11
CA ASN A 43 -1.82 9.99 9.15
C ASN A 43 -1.13 10.19 10.52
N GLU A 44 -1.91 10.48 11.56
CA GLU A 44 -1.38 10.77 12.91
C GLU A 44 -0.54 9.60 13.46
N TRP A 45 -0.86 8.36 13.08
CA TRP A 45 -0.26 7.14 13.64
C TRP A 45 0.82 6.49 12.77
N HIS A 46 0.84 6.80 11.47
CA HIS A 46 1.70 6.24 10.44
C HIS A 46 2.26 7.38 9.58
N GLN A 47 3.54 7.70 9.83
CA GLN A 47 4.26 8.75 9.12
C GLN A 47 5.38 8.14 8.29
N SER A 48 5.46 8.54 7.03
CA SER A 48 6.51 8.13 6.11
C SER A 48 7.76 9.00 6.35
N GLU A 49 8.92 8.38 6.46
CA GLU A 49 10.17 9.11 6.61
C GLU A 49 10.74 9.46 5.23
N VAL A 50 10.96 10.73 4.92
CA VAL A 50 11.66 11.12 3.69
C VAL A 50 13.06 11.57 4.06
N LYS A 51 14.06 10.76 3.72
CA LYS A 51 15.47 11.08 3.95
C LYS A 51 15.99 11.86 2.74
N PRO A 52 16.29 13.16 2.87
CA PRO A 52 16.81 13.93 1.75
C PRO A 52 18.20 13.41 1.35
N GLY A 53 18.46 13.34 0.06
CA GLY A 53 19.80 13.12 -0.47
C GLY A 53 20.74 14.30 -0.21
N ARG A 54 21.98 14.19 -0.68
CA ARG A 54 22.95 15.29 -0.56
C ARG A 54 22.47 16.50 -1.35
N GLY A 55 22.51 17.69 -0.75
CA GLY A 55 22.01 18.93 -1.38
C GLY A 55 22.67 19.26 -2.72
N TRP A 56 23.97 18.95 -2.86
CA TRP A 56 24.73 19.11 -4.11
C TRP A 56 24.42 18.02 -5.16
N ALA A 57 23.81 16.90 -4.76
CA ALA A 57 23.55 15.73 -5.58
C ALA A 57 22.06 15.61 -5.97
N SER A 58 21.35 16.74 -6.08
CA SER A 58 19.91 16.79 -6.41
C SER A 58 19.56 16.09 -7.73
N ILE A 59 20.53 15.97 -8.64
CA ILE A 59 20.44 15.21 -9.90
C ILE A 59 20.21 13.71 -9.68
N PHE A 60 20.48 13.15 -8.49
CA PHE A 60 20.26 11.73 -8.23
C PHE A 60 18.95 11.41 -7.51
N ARG A 61 18.14 12.43 -7.19
CA ARG A 61 16.88 12.27 -6.44
C ARG A 61 15.90 11.36 -7.20
N PRO A 62 15.32 10.33 -6.57
CA PRO A 62 14.28 9.53 -7.21
C PRO A 62 12.95 10.30 -7.39
N ASN A 63 12.10 9.78 -8.27
CA ASN A 63 10.69 10.22 -8.33
C ASN A 63 9.89 9.40 -7.31
N LEU A 64 8.69 9.87 -6.92
CA LEU A 64 7.84 9.21 -5.94
C LEU A 64 7.64 7.72 -6.25
N GLY A 65 7.26 7.37 -7.48
CA GLY A 65 7.00 5.97 -7.83
C GLY A 65 8.24 5.09 -7.86
N GLU A 66 9.42 5.66 -8.11
CA GLU A 66 10.69 4.92 -8.03
C GLU A 66 11.09 4.66 -6.57
N ALA A 67 10.99 5.68 -5.72
CA ALA A 67 11.29 5.54 -4.30
C ALA A 67 10.29 4.61 -3.60
N PHE A 68 9.00 4.74 -3.91
CA PHE A 68 7.94 3.87 -3.40
C PHE A 68 8.14 2.42 -3.84
N ALA A 69 8.34 2.16 -5.14
CA ALA A 69 8.50 0.81 -5.65
C ALA A 69 9.72 0.09 -5.05
N ARG A 70 10.85 0.81 -4.87
CA ARG A 70 12.02 0.26 -4.18
C ARG A 70 11.75 -0.01 -2.71
N ALA A 71 11.22 0.97 -1.98
CA ALA A 71 10.95 0.83 -0.55
C ALA A 71 9.99 -0.35 -0.27
N VAL A 72 8.95 -0.51 -1.08
CA VAL A 72 7.99 -1.63 -0.97
C VAL A 72 8.66 -2.97 -1.27
N VAL A 73 9.44 -3.07 -2.35
CA VAL A 73 10.16 -4.31 -2.70
C VAL A 73 11.17 -4.68 -1.61
N ASP A 74 11.99 -3.73 -1.16
CA ASP A 74 12.99 -3.94 -0.12
C ASP A 74 12.33 -4.37 1.20
N ARG A 75 11.19 -3.76 1.57
CA ARG A 75 10.49 -4.06 2.82
C ARG A 75 9.66 -5.35 2.79
N MET A 76 9.09 -5.71 1.64
CA MET A 76 8.19 -6.87 1.49
C MET A 76 8.87 -8.12 0.95
N LEU A 77 9.99 -8.00 0.24
CA LEU A 77 10.74 -9.12 -0.32
C LEU A 77 12.19 -9.22 0.19
N GLY A 78 12.69 -8.19 0.89
CA GLY A 78 14.07 -8.16 1.38
C GLY A 78 14.41 -9.31 2.34
N SER A 79 15.64 -9.81 2.23
CA SER A 79 16.20 -10.81 3.14
C SER A 79 16.23 -10.26 4.57
N GLY A 80 15.68 -11.01 5.53
CA GLY A 80 15.64 -10.58 6.93
C GLY A 80 14.61 -9.48 7.24
N ARG A 81 13.64 -9.24 6.34
CA ARG A 81 12.54 -8.28 6.61
C ARG A 81 11.78 -8.64 7.90
N ALA A 82 11.33 -7.61 8.60
CA ALA A 82 10.41 -7.79 9.71
C ALA A 82 9.05 -8.34 9.22
N PRO A 83 8.31 -9.07 10.06
CA PRO A 83 6.97 -9.52 9.73
C PRO A 83 6.06 -8.36 9.33
N LEU A 84 5.14 -8.63 8.39
CA LEU A 84 4.20 -7.63 7.88
C LEU A 84 2.88 -7.72 8.64
N ILE A 85 2.19 -6.58 8.79
CA ILE A 85 0.80 -6.54 9.25
C ILE A 85 -0.12 -6.84 8.08
N GLN A 86 -1.23 -7.54 8.35
CA GLN A 86 -2.23 -7.87 7.34
C GLN A 86 -2.84 -6.60 6.76
N SER A 87 -2.89 -6.55 5.43
CA SER A 87 -3.49 -5.45 4.69
C SER A 87 -4.91 -5.85 4.30
N PHE A 88 -5.88 -5.74 5.21
CA PHE A 88 -7.25 -6.14 4.90
C PHE A 88 -7.79 -5.40 3.67
N GLY A 89 -8.60 -6.07 2.85
CA GLY A 89 -9.24 -5.48 1.65
C GLY A 89 -8.26 -4.94 0.60
N ALA A 90 -6.97 -5.30 0.70
CA ALA A 90 -5.98 -5.09 -0.33
C ALA A 90 -5.12 -6.36 -0.46
N GLU A 91 -4.51 -6.54 -1.63
CA GLU A 91 -3.64 -7.67 -1.89
C GLU A 91 -2.17 -7.21 -2.01
N PRO A 92 -1.36 -7.38 -0.96
CA PRO A 92 0.05 -6.96 -0.96
C PRO A 92 0.85 -7.57 -2.11
N GLN A 93 0.59 -8.82 -2.46
CA GLN A 93 1.28 -9.52 -3.53
C GLN A 93 1.15 -8.77 -4.86
N VAL A 94 -0.09 -8.42 -5.26
CA VAL A 94 -0.37 -7.67 -6.49
C VAL A 94 0.36 -6.32 -6.51
N VAL A 95 0.39 -5.61 -5.38
CA VAL A 95 1.12 -4.33 -5.29
C VAL A 95 2.62 -4.52 -5.47
N VAL A 96 3.20 -5.55 -4.85
CA VAL A 96 4.62 -5.89 -5.01
C VAL A 96 4.95 -6.26 -6.45
N GLU A 97 4.10 -7.05 -7.12
CA GLU A 97 4.28 -7.41 -8.52
C GLU A 97 4.28 -6.18 -9.43
N HIS A 98 3.39 -5.20 -9.19
CA HIS A 98 3.40 -3.92 -9.90
C HIS A 98 4.66 -3.09 -9.60
N CYS A 99 5.16 -3.10 -8.36
CA CYS A 99 6.43 -2.46 -7.99
C CYS A 99 7.62 -3.10 -8.73
N LEU A 100 7.68 -4.44 -8.82
CA LEU A 100 8.70 -5.17 -9.57
C LEU A 100 8.61 -4.84 -11.07
N ALA A 101 7.41 -4.87 -11.65
CA ALA A 101 7.19 -4.53 -13.05
C ALA A 101 7.63 -3.08 -13.35
N ALA A 102 7.31 -2.13 -12.46
CA ALA A 102 7.73 -0.74 -12.60
C ALA A 102 9.25 -0.58 -12.50
N ASN A 103 9.90 -1.31 -11.58
CA ASN A 103 11.36 -1.34 -11.47
C ASN A 103 12.02 -1.94 -12.71
N ASN A 104 11.43 -2.97 -13.32
CA ASN A 104 11.94 -3.59 -14.55
C ASN A 104 11.84 -2.66 -15.77
N ILE A 105 10.74 -1.91 -15.90
CA ILE A 105 10.60 -0.87 -16.94
C ILE A 105 11.69 0.20 -16.77
N ARG A 106 11.94 0.64 -15.53
CA ARG A 106 12.99 1.62 -15.22
C ARG A 106 14.38 1.05 -15.48
N ARG A 107 14.66 -0.20 -15.09
CA ARG A 107 15.93 -0.87 -15.35
C ARG A 107 16.20 -1.02 -16.85
N ALA A 108 15.19 -1.38 -17.64
CA ALA A 108 15.31 -1.45 -19.09
C ALA A 108 15.58 -0.07 -19.72
N ARG A 109 14.94 0.99 -19.21
CA ARG A 109 15.23 2.38 -19.59
C ARG A 109 16.67 2.74 -19.23
N ASP A 110 17.09 2.48 -18.00
CA ASP A 110 18.39 2.87 -17.48
C ASP A 110 19.53 2.11 -18.19
N ASN A 111 19.34 0.84 -18.54
CA ASN A 111 20.30 0.10 -19.37
C ASN A 111 20.47 0.72 -20.77
N LYS A 112 19.36 1.16 -21.40
CA LYS A 112 19.41 1.85 -22.70
C LYS A 112 20.09 3.22 -22.57
N LEU A 113 19.75 3.98 -21.53
CA LEU A 113 20.38 5.27 -21.27
C LEU A 113 21.87 5.14 -20.94
N ALA A 114 22.26 4.10 -20.20
CA ALA A 114 23.66 3.78 -19.94
C ALA A 114 24.41 3.46 -21.25
N ALA A 115 23.82 2.68 -22.16
CA ALA A 115 24.41 2.42 -23.47
C ALA A 115 24.57 3.72 -24.30
N VAL A 116 23.54 4.59 -24.31
CA VAL A 116 23.63 5.92 -24.95
C VAL A 116 24.73 6.77 -24.32
N MET A 117 24.83 6.79 -22.98
CA MET A 117 25.87 7.52 -22.26
C MET A 117 27.26 6.98 -22.56
N THR A 118 27.45 5.66 -22.67
CA THR A 118 28.74 5.08 -23.05
C THR A 118 29.10 5.45 -24.49
N VAL A 119 28.19 5.31 -25.45
CA VAL A 119 28.48 5.52 -26.88
C VAL A 119 28.60 7.00 -27.24
N CYS A 120 27.71 7.85 -26.72
CA CYS A 120 27.63 9.27 -27.09
C CYS A 120 28.30 10.20 -26.06
N GLY A 121 28.48 9.73 -24.84
CA GLY A 121 29.06 10.49 -23.73
C GLY A 121 30.52 10.11 -23.47
N LEU A 122 30.79 8.86 -23.07
CA LEU A 122 32.12 8.42 -22.67
C LEU A 122 33.12 8.41 -23.84
N LEU A 123 32.73 7.89 -25.00
CA LEU A 123 33.57 7.90 -26.20
C LEU A 123 33.85 9.31 -26.74
N PHE A 124 33.00 10.28 -26.40
CA PHE A 124 33.06 11.67 -26.88
C PHE A 124 33.09 12.67 -25.72
N LEU A 125 33.79 12.31 -24.65
CA LEU A 125 33.77 13.01 -23.36
C LEU A 125 34.06 14.51 -23.45
N PRO A 126 35.04 15.00 -24.24
CA PRO A 126 35.28 16.43 -24.36
C PRO A 126 34.05 17.21 -24.84
N GLY A 127 33.31 16.66 -25.79
CA GLY A 127 32.08 17.26 -26.30
C GLY A 127 30.93 17.21 -25.32
N LEU A 128 30.80 16.09 -24.59
CA LEU A 128 29.81 15.95 -23.52
C LEU A 128 30.02 17.00 -22.42
N VAL A 129 31.26 17.23 -21.98
CA VAL A 129 31.57 18.22 -20.94
C VAL A 129 31.20 19.63 -21.39
N VAL A 130 31.54 20.02 -22.62
CA VAL A 130 31.14 21.32 -23.19
C VAL A 130 29.62 21.43 -23.24
N TRP A 131 28.93 20.38 -23.65
CA TRP A 131 27.46 20.35 -23.73
C TRP A 131 26.80 20.47 -22.35
N LEU A 132 27.28 19.71 -21.35
CA LEU A 132 26.81 19.80 -19.97
C LEU A 132 27.07 21.18 -19.37
N MET A 133 28.21 21.80 -19.67
CA MET A 133 28.53 23.16 -19.23
C MET A 133 27.55 24.18 -19.84
N ILE A 134 27.23 24.08 -21.13
CA ILE A 134 26.23 24.95 -21.77
C ILE A 134 24.86 24.78 -21.10
N PHE A 135 24.44 23.54 -20.82
CA PHE A 135 23.19 23.26 -20.11
C PHE A 135 23.19 23.78 -18.68
N GLN A 136 24.32 23.69 -17.97
CA GLN A 136 24.46 24.22 -16.63
C GLN A 136 24.40 25.75 -16.60
N ILE A 137 25.07 26.42 -17.54
CA ILE A 137 25.00 27.89 -17.68
C ILE A 137 23.56 28.30 -18.00
N ARG A 138 22.90 27.59 -18.91
CA ARG A 138 21.48 27.81 -19.24
C ARG A 138 20.58 27.67 -18.01
N SER A 139 20.72 26.60 -17.24
CA SER A 139 19.87 26.36 -16.07
C SER A 139 20.07 27.40 -14.97
N VAL A 140 21.29 27.93 -14.81
CA VAL A 140 21.58 29.05 -13.90
C VAL A 140 20.91 30.34 -14.39
N ILE A 141 20.94 30.62 -15.69
CA ILE A 141 20.30 31.80 -16.29
C ILE A 141 18.77 31.72 -16.21
N GLU A 142 18.18 30.54 -16.49
CA GLU A 142 16.73 30.31 -16.45
C GLU A 142 16.14 30.38 -15.03
N LYS A 143 16.96 30.18 -13.98
CA LYS A 143 16.55 30.41 -12.58
C LYS A 143 16.30 31.88 -12.25
N GLY A 144 16.79 32.82 -13.06
CA GLY A 144 16.41 34.23 -12.96
C GLY A 144 15.02 34.44 -13.58
N THR A 145 14.09 35.00 -12.81
CA THR A 145 12.65 35.10 -13.13
C THR A 145 12.27 36.11 -14.24
N ASP A 146 13.23 36.75 -14.91
CA ASP A 146 12.96 37.82 -15.87
C ASP A 146 12.74 37.34 -17.31
N LYS A 147 11.83 37.99 -18.07
CA LYS A 147 11.69 37.72 -19.52
C LYS A 147 13.00 37.94 -20.30
N ARG A 148 13.91 38.79 -19.78
CA ARG A 148 15.23 39.05 -20.35
C ARG A 148 16.20 37.88 -20.16
N THR A 149 16.12 37.13 -19.06
CA THR A 149 16.99 35.97 -18.82
C THR A 149 16.62 34.80 -19.74
N SER A 150 15.34 34.61 -20.04
CA SER A 150 14.88 33.61 -21.03
C SER A 150 15.36 33.94 -22.46
N ALA A 151 15.37 35.22 -22.85
CA ALA A 151 15.92 35.64 -24.14
C ALA A 151 17.44 35.44 -24.21
N LEU A 152 18.17 35.73 -23.11
CA LEU A 152 19.61 35.51 -22.99
C LEU A 152 19.99 34.02 -23.05
N ALA A 153 19.23 33.15 -22.38
CA ALA A 153 19.41 31.71 -22.44
C ALA A 153 19.22 31.16 -23.87
N THR A 154 18.24 31.70 -24.60
CA THR A 154 18.00 31.33 -26.00
C THR A 154 19.11 31.84 -26.91
N ALA A 155 19.57 33.09 -26.72
CA ALA A 155 20.69 33.66 -27.47
C ALA A 155 22.00 32.88 -27.27
N LEU A 156 22.27 32.41 -26.04
CA LEU A 156 23.42 31.57 -25.74
C LEU A 156 23.41 30.25 -26.52
N LEU A 157 22.25 29.58 -26.61
CA LEU A 157 22.10 28.35 -27.39
C LEU A 157 22.30 28.59 -28.90
N VAL A 158 21.78 29.70 -29.43
CA VAL A 158 21.97 30.07 -30.84
C VAL A 158 23.43 30.38 -31.13
N ALA A 159 24.12 31.13 -30.25
CA ALA A 159 25.54 31.44 -30.39
C ALA A 159 26.41 30.17 -30.31
N ALA A 160 26.13 29.29 -29.34
CA ALA A 160 26.82 28.00 -29.23
C ALA A 160 26.57 27.11 -30.45
N GLY A 161 25.34 27.08 -30.96
CA GLY A 161 24.98 26.37 -32.20
C GLY A 161 25.71 26.92 -33.42
N ALA A 162 25.78 28.25 -33.57
CA ALA A 162 26.51 28.89 -34.66
C ALA A 162 28.02 28.62 -34.59
N LEU A 163 28.61 28.67 -33.38
CA LEU A 163 30.01 28.31 -33.17
C LEU A 163 30.29 26.84 -33.46
N ALA A 164 29.39 25.93 -33.07
CA ALA A 164 29.50 24.52 -33.40
C ALA A 164 29.46 24.29 -34.92
N VAL A 165 28.55 24.95 -35.64
CA VAL A 165 28.47 24.86 -37.11
C VAL A 165 29.73 25.42 -37.78
N LEU A 166 30.21 26.58 -37.33
CA LEU A 166 31.46 27.16 -37.82
C LEU A 166 32.66 26.24 -37.59
N PHE A 167 32.74 25.62 -36.41
CA PHE A 167 33.77 24.64 -36.08
C PHE A 167 33.71 23.41 -36.97
N LEU A 168 32.51 22.90 -37.27
CA LEU A 168 32.33 21.75 -38.16
C LEU A 168 32.78 22.05 -39.61
N ILE A 169 32.51 23.27 -40.11
CA ILE A 169 32.79 23.67 -41.50
C ILE A 169 34.25 24.11 -41.69
N LYS A 170 34.80 24.93 -40.79
CA LYS A 170 36.12 25.56 -40.95
C LYS A 170 37.26 24.86 -40.20
N MET A 171 37.08 23.61 -39.78
CA MET A 171 38.12 22.91 -39.03
C MET A 171 39.42 22.74 -39.85
N PRO A 172 40.57 23.30 -39.40
CA PRO A 172 41.82 23.26 -40.17
C PRO A 172 42.56 21.92 -40.05
N PHE A 173 42.06 20.98 -39.25
CA PHE A 173 42.66 19.67 -39.06
C PHE A 173 42.17 18.67 -40.11
N THR A 174 43.07 17.83 -40.61
CA THR A 174 42.77 16.71 -41.51
C THR A 174 43.14 15.37 -40.87
N GLY A 175 42.51 14.27 -41.30
CA GLY A 175 42.78 12.91 -40.79
C GLY A 175 41.84 12.44 -39.67
N PHE A 176 42.21 11.36 -38.98
CA PHE A 176 41.38 10.68 -37.97
C PHE A 176 40.91 11.61 -36.83
N TRP A 177 41.82 12.43 -36.30
CA TRP A 177 41.52 13.36 -35.20
C TRP A 177 40.52 14.46 -35.57
N ALA A 178 40.47 14.87 -36.84
CA ALA A 178 39.48 15.82 -37.33
C ALA A 178 38.06 15.21 -37.32
N TRP A 179 37.95 13.94 -37.73
CA TRP A 179 36.68 13.20 -37.67
C TRP A 179 36.25 12.95 -36.23
N TYR A 180 37.17 12.57 -35.34
CA TYR A 180 36.88 12.42 -33.91
C TYR A 180 36.37 13.72 -33.29
N ALA A 181 37.02 14.86 -33.58
CA ALA A 181 36.61 16.14 -33.00
C ALA A 181 35.27 16.65 -33.56
N ARG A 182 34.96 16.41 -34.85
CA ARG A 182 33.62 16.66 -35.41
C ARG A 182 32.57 15.77 -34.74
N ALA A 183 32.87 14.49 -34.58
CA ALA A 183 31.99 13.56 -33.89
C ALA A 183 31.79 13.96 -32.42
N ALA A 184 32.81 14.48 -31.75
CA ALA A 184 32.69 14.97 -30.37
C ALA A 184 31.68 16.11 -30.22
N VAL A 185 31.50 16.96 -31.24
CA VAL A 185 30.49 18.03 -31.22
C VAL A 185 29.08 17.50 -31.51
N VAL A 186 28.95 16.55 -32.45
CA VAL A 186 27.63 16.07 -32.92
C VAL A 186 27.04 14.98 -32.03
N MET A 187 27.86 14.03 -31.57
CA MET A 187 27.41 12.84 -30.86
C MET A 187 26.68 13.13 -29.54
N PRO A 188 27.08 14.11 -28.70
CA PRO A 188 26.31 14.48 -27.50
C PRO A 188 24.89 14.98 -27.82
N VAL A 189 24.69 15.67 -28.94
CA VAL A 189 23.37 16.16 -29.39
C VAL A 189 22.49 14.98 -29.85
N VAL A 190 23.06 14.06 -30.63
CA VAL A 190 22.38 12.82 -31.05
C VAL A 190 22.02 11.97 -29.83
N GLY A 191 22.97 11.81 -28.90
CA GLY A 191 22.77 11.10 -27.64
C GLY A 191 21.65 11.70 -26.80
N TRP A 192 21.60 13.03 -26.69
CA TRP A 192 20.50 13.73 -26.01
C TRP A 192 19.14 13.48 -26.68
N PHE A 193 19.07 13.51 -28.01
CA PHE A 193 17.84 13.24 -28.74
C PHE A 193 17.33 11.81 -28.51
N TRP A 194 18.21 10.81 -28.56
CA TRP A 194 17.85 9.43 -28.23
C TRP A 194 17.48 9.26 -26.76
N ALA A 195 18.22 9.87 -25.84
CA ALA A 195 17.89 9.85 -24.42
C ALA A 195 16.50 10.44 -24.16
N LYS A 196 16.15 11.54 -24.83
CA LYS A 196 14.83 12.17 -24.77
C LYS A 196 13.73 11.21 -25.25
N GLN A 197 13.88 10.60 -26.42
CA GLN A 197 12.89 9.65 -26.94
C GLN A 197 12.69 8.45 -26.01
N ILE A 198 13.77 7.90 -25.45
CA ILE A 198 13.72 6.80 -24.48
C ILE A 198 12.93 7.24 -23.23
N CYS A 199 13.26 8.41 -22.68
CA CYS A 199 12.58 8.93 -21.49
C CYS A 199 11.10 9.22 -21.72
N GLU A 200 10.74 9.85 -22.85
CA GLU A 200 9.34 10.16 -23.20
C GLU A 200 8.52 8.88 -23.42
N LYS A 201 9.07 7.88 -24.11
CA LYS A 201 8.41 6.59 -24.31
C LYS A 201 8.18 5.88 -22.98
N THR A 202 9.18 5.84 -22.10
CA THR A 202 9.03 5.24 -20.77
C THR A 202 8.05 6.01 -19.89
N ALA A 203 8.08 7.34 -19.89
CA ALA A 203 7.14 8.15 -19.12
C ALA A 203 5.68 7.93 -19.58
N THR A 204 5.48 7.78 -20.90
CA THR A 204 4.17 7.48 -21.48
C THR A 204 3.68 6.09 -21.04
N ASP A 205 4.52 5.06 -21.14
CA ASP A 205 4.18 3.69 -20.69
C ASP A 205 3.86 3.63 -19.19
N LEU A 206 4.65 4.29 -18.34
CA LEU A 206 4.38 4.37 -16.90
C LEU A 206 3.04 5.08 -16.60
N ARG A 207 2.75 6.21 -17.25
CA ARG A 207 1.48 6.95 -17.07
C ARG A 207 0.27 6.20 -17.62
N GLU A 208 0.43 5.44 -18.70
CA GLU A 208 -0.62 4.59 -19.26
C GLU A 208 -0.99 3.46 -18.29
N ARG A 209 0.01 2.80 -17.68
CA ARG A 209 -0.20 1.79 -16.64
C ARG A 209 -0.82 2.36 -15.37
N TRP A 210 -0.40 3.56 -14.96
CA TRP A 210 -1.04 4.30 -13.87
C TRP A 210 -2.52 4.53 -14.16
N ASN A 211 -2.85 5.07 -15.34
CA ASN A 211 -4.24 5.27 -15.76
C ASN A 211 -5.04 3.96 -15.82
N SER A 212 -4.47 2.90 -16.38
CA SER A 212 -5.14 1.60 -16.52
C SER A 212 -5.52 1.01 -15.17
N LEU A 213 -4.61 1.06 -14.18
CA LEU A 213 -4.87 0.55 -12.83
C LEU A 213 -6.03 1.30 -12.16
N LEU A 214 -6.05 2.63 -12.28
CA LEU A 214 -7.13 3.44 -11.71
C LEU A 214 -8.44 3.34 -12.49
N ALA A 215 -8.40 2.88 -13.74
CA ALA A 215 -9.58 2.57 -14.53
C ALA A 215 -10.16 1.17 -14.24
N GLY A 216 -9.54 0.40 -13.34
CA GLY A 216 -9.92 -0.99 -13.05
C GLY A 216 -9.53 -1.97 -14.17
N SER A 217 -8.74 -1.53 -15.15
CA SER A 217 -8.27 -2.37 -16.26
C SER A 217 -7.00 -3.11 -15.85
N SER A 218 -7.08 -4.44 -15.86
CA SER A 218 -6.00 -5.35 -15.52
C SER A 218 -4.97 -5.46 -16.64
N ILE A 219 -4.11 -4.45 -16.80
CA ILE A 219 -2.78 -4.74 -17.37
C ILE A 219 -2.04 -5.51 -16.28
N GLY A 220 -2.20 -6.84 -16.28
CA GLY A 220 -1.54 -7.72 -15.32
C GLY A 220 -0.06 -7.41 -15.27
N ALA A 221 0.48 -7.23 -14.06
CA ALA A 221 1.91 -7.02 -13.86
C ALA A 221 2.66 -8.20 -14.45
N LYS A 222 3.29 -8.01 -15.62
CA LYS A 222 4.22 -9.02 -16.15
C LYS A 222 5.47 -8.95 -15.28
N VAL A 223 5.65 -9.94 -14.41
CA VAL A 223 6.89 -10.18 -13.68
C VAL A 223 7.52 -11.46 -14.22
N PRO A 224 8.24 -11.41 -15.37
CA PRO A 224 8.87 -12.60 -15.93
C PRO A 224 9.87 -13.25 -14.97
N GLU A 225 10.47 -12.44 -14.09
CA GLU A 225 11.50 -12.85 -13.12
C GLU A 225 10.96 -13.72 -11.97
N ALA A 226 9.64 -13.79 -11.77
CA ALA A 226 9.04 -14.62 -10.72
C ALA A 226 8.77 -16.07 -11.16
N VAL A 227 8.94 -16.37 -12.46
CA VAL A 227 8.74 -17.70 -13.03
C VAL A 227 10.10 -18.31 -13.35
N PRO A 228 10.56 -19.32 -12.59
CA PRO A 228 11.80 -20.03 -12.89
C PRO A 228 11.69 -20.66 -14.28
N SER A 229 12.58 -20.29 -15.20
CA SER A 229 12.57 -20.84 -16.56
C SER A 229 13.47 -22.07 -16.72
N SER A 230 14.42 -22.25 -15.78
CA SER A 230 15.36 -23.36 -15.78
C SER A 230 15.65 -23.89 -14.36
N PRO A 231 15.89 -25.20 -14.18
CA PRO A 231 16.34 -25.76 -12.90
C PRO A 231 17.73 -25.22 -12.56
N GLY A 232 17.82 -24.26 -11.63
CA GLY A 232 19.07 -23.59 -11.25
C GLY A 232 18.94 -22.08 -11.03
N GLU A 233 17.82 -21.46 -11.40
CA GLU A 233 17.56 -20.05 -11.15
C GLU A 233 17.24 -19.76 -9.67
N THR A 234 18.28 -19.59 -8.86
CA THR A 234 18.16 -19.33 -7.41
C THR A 234 17.43 -18.03 -7.09
N ALA A 235 17.61 -16.99 -7.90
CA ALA A 235 16.96 -15.69 -7.69
C ALA A 235 15.44 -15.74 -7.93
N ALA A 236 15.00 -16.44 -8.97
CA ALA A 236 13.57 -16.60 -9.28
C ALA A 236 12.87 -17.47 -8.21
N GLU A 237 13.53 -18.54 -7.75
CA GLU A 237 13.01 -19.36 -6.65
C GLU A 237 12.95 -18.59 -5.32
N GLN A 238 13.97 -17.79 -4.99
CA GLN A 238 13.95 -16.92 -3.81
C GLN A 238 12.79 -15.92 -3.88
N LEU A 239 12.56 -15.31 -5.05
CA LEU A 239 11.45 -14.40 -5.26
C LEU A 239 10.09 -15.11 -5.10
N ARG A 240 9.94 -16.29 -5.68
CA ARG A 240 8.73 -17.12 -5.56
C ARG A 240 8.45 -17.50 -4.10
N GLN A 241 9.48 -17.93 -3.35
CA GLN A 241 9.36 -18.24 -1.93
C GLN A 241 9.00 -17.01 -1.11
N ALA A 242 9.57 -15.85 -1.43
CA ALA A 242 9.26 -14.59 -0.75
C ALA A 242 7.80 -14.14 -1.00
N LEU A 243 7.29 -14.30 -2.22
CA LEU A 243 5.88 -14.02 -2.56
C LEU A 243 4.94 -15.02 -1.87
N ALA A 244 5.29 -16.31 -1.83
CA ALA A 244 4.52 -17.31 -1.10
C ALA A 244 4.47 -17.01 0.40
N LYS A 245 5.61 -16.61 0.99
CA LYS A 245 5.69 -16.17 2.39
C LYS A 245 4.83 -14.92 2.65
N LEU A 246 4.83 -13.95 1.73
CA LEU A 246 3.98 -12.76 1.80
C LEU A 246 2.49 -13.12 1.80
N SER A 247 2.07 -14.03 0.92
CA SER A 247 0.69 -14.52 0.85
C SER A 247 0.29 -15.28 2.13
N ALA A 248 1.17 -16.14 2.64
CA ALA A 248 0.94 -16.83 3.91
C ALA A 248 0.80 -15.85 5.10
N GLU A 249 1.66 -14.83 5.20
CA GLU A 249 1.54 -13.78 6.23
C GLU A 249 0.23 -13.01 6.12
N GLN A 250 -0.24 -12.72 4.90
CA GLN A 250 -1.52 -12.05 4.68
C GLN A 250 -2.71 -12.92 5.09
N GLN A 251 -2.62 -14.24 4.93
CA GLN A 251 -3.68 -15.19 5.30
C GLN A 251 -3.65 -15.61 6.77
N SER A 252 -2.61 -15.25 7.52
CA SER A 252 -2.45 -15.60 8.94
C SER A 252 -3.63 -15.14 9.81
N ASN A 253 -3.88 -15.83 10.92
CA ASN A 253 -4.96 -15.53 11.88
C ASN A 253 -4.45 -14.88 13.18
N SER A 254 -3.22 -14.38 13.20
CA SER A 254 -2.61 -13.67 14.32
C SER A 254 -2.46 -12.18 14.00
N VAL A 255 -3.00 -11.32 14.85
CA VAL A 255 -2.96 -9.85 14.71
C VAL A 255 -2.39 -9.21 15.98
N PHE A 256 -1.92 -7.97 15.86
CA PHE A 256 -1.13 -7.33 16.90
C PHE A 256 -1.87 -6.12 17.47
N TYR A 257 -1.97 -6.05 18.79
CA TYR A 257 -2.53 -4.90 19.50
C TYR A 257 -1.41 -3.98 19.97
N ALA A 258 -1.41 -2.73 19.53
CA ALA A 258 -0.35 -1.75 19.77
C ALA A 258 -0.82 -0.56 20.61
N GLY A 259 -1.41 -0.85 21.77
CA GLY A 259 -1.82 0.16 22.76
C GLY A 259 -2.79 1.20 22.15
N PRO A 260 -2.49 2.51 22.20
CA PRO A 260 -3.37 3.56 21.67
C PRO A 260 -3.69 3.46 20.17
N LYS A 261 -2.84 2.77 19.39
CA LYS A 261 -3.10 2.55 17.95
C LYS A 261 -4.17 1.49 17.69
N GLY A 262 -4.62 0.77 18.72
CA GLY A 262 -5.56 -0.33 18.60
C GLY A 262 -4.96 -1.58 17.95
N ILE A 263 -5.80 -2.40 17.32
CA ILE A 263 -5.38 -3.59 16.58
C ILE A 263 -4.85 -3.16 15.20
N LEU A 264 -3.57 -3.44 14.94
CA LEU A 264 -2.91 -3.08 13.71
C LEU A 264 -3.60 -3.73 12.50
N GLY A 265 -3.83 -2.94 11.45
CA GLY A 265 -4.52 -3.36 10.23
C GLY A 265 -6.05 -3.20 10.27
N MET A 266 -6.70 -3.31 11.42
CA MET A 266 -8.19 -3.34 11.51
C MET A 266 -8.86 -1.96 11.42
N GLY A 267 -8.08 -0.88 11.49
CA GLY A 267 -8.59 0.49 11.48
C GLY A 267 -9.04 0.96 12.86
N THR A 268 -9.77 2.07 12.89
CA THR A 268 -10.16 2.73 14.15
C THR A 268 -11.34 2.00 14.79
N ARG A 269 -11.28 1.76 16.10
CA ARG A 269 -12.43 1.28 16.87
C ARG A 269 -13.44 2.40 17.03
N TRP A 270 -14.69 2.12 16.68
CA TRP A 270 -15.77 3.10 16.65
C TRP A 270 -16.95 2.75 17.55
N GLY A 271 -17.06 1.48 17.92
CA GLY A 271 -18.14 0.96 18.75
C GLY A 271 -17.63 -0.09 19.73
N SER A 272 -18.25 -0.12 20.91
CA SER A 272 -18.05 -1.14 21.92
C SER A 272 -19.38 -1.41 22.63
N TRP A 273 -19.81 -2.67 22.62
CA TRP A 273 -21.02 -3.13 23.30
C TRP A 273 -20.67 -4.31 24.17
N GLN A 274 -21.10 -4.27 25.42
CA GLN A 274 -20.71 -5.25 26.42
C GLN A 274 -21.96 -5.77 27.12
N LEU A 275 -22.14 -7.08 27.10
CA LEU A 275 -23.12 -7.80 27.88
C LEU A 275 -22.37 -8.55 28.97
N ALA A 276 -22.52 -8.15 30.22
CA ALA A 276 -21.87 -8.78 31.36
C ALA A 276 -22.89 -9.05 32.46
N GLU A 277 -23.15 -10.32 32.74
CA GLU A 277 -24.13 -10.76 33.74
C GLU A 277 -23.66 -12.03 34.44
N GLU A 278 -24.20 -12.22 35.63
CA GLU A 278 -23.97 -13.37 36.50
C GLU A 278 -24.71 -14.63 36.00
N LEU A 279 -24.04 -15.77 36.07
CA LEU A 279 -24.52 -17.08 35.71
C LEU A 279 -25.26 -17.68 36.90
N LEU A 280 -26.58 -17.49 36.94
CA LEU A 280 -27.44 -18.10 37.94
C LEU A 280 -28.12 -19.35 37.37
N PRO A 281 -28.29 -20.42 38.16
CA PRO A 281 -29.06 -21.58 37.72
C PRO A 281 -30.53 -21.21 37.54
N ALA A 282 -31.17 -21.71 36.49
CA ALA A 282 -32.59 -21.50 36.22
C ALA A 282 -33.50 -22.19 37.27
N ASP A 283 -33.03 -23.30 37.84
CA ASP A 283 -33.67 -23.99 38.95
C ASP A 283 -32.72 -23.90 40.16
N PRO A 284 -33.11 -23.25 41.28
CA PRO A 284 -32.28 -23.13 42.47
C PRO A 284 -31.83 -24.47 43.07
N THR A 285 -32.49 -25.57 42.71
CA THR A 285 -32.17 -26.92 43.19
C THR A 285 -31.21 -27.69 42.28
N ARG A 286 -30.84 -27.14 41.12
CA ARG A 286 -29.95 -27.78 40.14
C ARG A 286 -28.73 -26.91 39.83
N GLU A 287 -27.59 -27.57 39.69
CA GLU A 287 -26.38 -26.91 39.21
C GLU A 287 -26.41 -26.72 37.69
N ILE A 288 -25.71 -25.68 37.23
CA ILE A 288 -25.53 -25.38 35.79
C ILE A 288 -24.70 -26.50 35.16
N HIS A 289 -25.07 -26.94 33.96
CA HIS A 289 -24.24 -27.87 33.22
C HIS A 289 -22.92 -27.19 32.81
N PRO A 290 -21.74 -27.74 33.18
CA PRO A 290 -20.48 -27.09 32.86
C PRO A 290 -20.27 -26.97 31.34
N PHE A 291 -20.02 -25.75 30.87
CA PHE A 291 -19.67 -25.45 29.48
C PHE A 291 -18.41 -24.58 29.42
N ARG A 292 -17.73 -24.56 28.27
CA ARG A 292 -16.53 -23.74 28.05
C ARG A 292 -16.87 -22.47 27.27
N SER A 293 -16.05 -21.43 27.40
CA SER A 293 -16.16 -20.22 26.57
C SER A 293 -16.17 -20.55 25.07
N TRP A 294 -15.38 -21.56 24.67
CA TRP A 294 -15.35 -22.04 23.29
C TRP A 294 -16.70 -22.54 22.76
N ASP A 295 -17.55 -23.14 23.61
CA ASP A 295 -18.84 -23.69 23.18
C ASP A 295 -19.80 -22.54 22.80
N VAL A 296 -19.77 -21.45 23.56
CA VAL A 296 -20.50 -20.21 23.27
C VAL A 296 -19.98 -19.58 21.97
N VAL A 297 -18.66 -19.43 21.83
CA VAL A 297 -18.02 -18.87 20.63
C VAL A 297 -18.36 -19.68 19.38
N ARG A 298 -18.34 -21.02 19.47
CA ARG A 298 -18.68 -21.91 18.36
C ARG A 298 -20.13 -21.74 17.93
N ALA A 299 -21.06 -21.67 18.89
CA ALA A 299 -22.47 -21.43 18.60
C ALA A 299 -22.70 -20.07 17.91
N ILE A 300 -21.98 -19.03 18.35
CA ILE A 300 -22.00 -17.70 17.73
C ILE A 300 -21.45 -17.79 16.29
N HIS A 301 -20.31 -18.44 16.08
CA HIS A 301 -19.68 -18.61 14.77
C HIS A 301 -20.61 -19.28 13.76
N ASP A 302 -21.29 -20.35 14.17
CA ASP A 302 -22.20 -21.08 13.30
C ASP A 302 -23.44 -20.25 12.93
N GLN A 303 -23.95 -19.43 13.85
CA GLN A 303 -25.07 -18.52 13.55
C GLN A 303 -24.64 -17.32 12.68
N LEU A 304 -23.43 -16.80 12.85
CA LEU A 304 -22.92 -15.71 12.02
C LEU A 304 -22.76 -16.12 10.56
N LYS A 305 -22.44 -17.39 10.26
CA LYS A 305 -22.44 -17.91 8.89
C LYS A 305 -23.80 -17.83 8.21
N MET A 306 -24.87 -17.85 9.02
CA MET A 306 -26.26 -17.79 8.54
C MET A 306 -26.73 -16.34 8.32
N LEU A 307 -25.93 -15.31 8.60
CA LEU A 307 -26.29 -13.89 8.39
C LEU A 307 -26.67 -13.55 6.94
N THR A 308 -26.13 -14.30 5.97
CA THR A 308 -26.49 -14.14 4.55
C THR A 308 -27.89 -14.64 4.22
N ARG A 309 -28.44 -15.52 5.06
CA ARG A 309 -29.76 -16.14 4.88
C ARG A 309 -30.79 -15.29 5.62
N GLY A 310 -31.46 -14.43 4.87
CA GLY A 310 -32.54 -13.59 5.36
C GLY A 310 -33.93 -14.18 5.09
N PRO A 311 -34.96 -13.77 5.84
CA PRO A 311 -36.34 -14.12 5.55
C PRO A 311 -36.89 -13.42 4.29
N LEU A 312 -36.23 -12.35 3.84
CA LEU A 312 -36.60 -11.57 2.66
C LEU A 312 -35.62 -11.83 1.51
N HIS A 313 -36.14 -11.93 0.28
CA HIS A 313 -35.33 -12.05 -0.93
C HIS A 313 -34.52 -10.79 -1.26
N THR A 314 -34.92 -9.64 -0.72
CA THR A 314 -34.26 -8.34 -0.86
C THR A 314 -33.83 -7.83 0.52
N GLY A 315 -32.53 -7.61 0.72
CA GLY A 315 -31.97 -7.18 2.01
C GLY A 315 -30.86 -8.08 2.58
N GLY A 316 -30.27 -8.95 1.76
CA GLY A 316 -29.16 -9.81 2.18
C GLY A 316 -27.90 -9.00 2.51
N PHE A 317 -27.30 -9.32 3.65
CA PHE A 317 -25.97 -8.84 4.01
C PHE A 317 -24.93 -9.52 3.08
N PRO A 318 -23.90 -8.81 2.57
CA PRO A 318 -22.83 -9.47 1.83
C PRO A 318 -22.16 -10.54 2.69
N ALA A 319 -21.66 -11.59 2.05
CA ALA A 319 -21.09 -12.74 2.75
C ALA A 319 -19.92 -12.29 3.66
N PRO A 320 -20.05 -12.45 5.00
CA PRO A 320 -18.96 -12.10 5.89
C PRO A 320 -17.82 -13.11 5.79
N SER A 321 -16.58 -12.61 5.91
CA SER A 321 -15.44 -13.44 6.26
C SER A 321 -15.38 -13.60 7.77
N ILE A 322 -15.65 -14.82 8.26
CA ILE A 322 -15.62 -15.14 9.69
C ILE A 322 -14.33 -15.90 10.00
N ARG A 323 -13.52 -15.39 10.92
CA ARG A 323 -12.24 -15.99 11.33
C ARG A 323 -12.04 -15.89 12.83
N HIS A 324 -11.38 -16.89 13.41
CA HIS A 324 -10.88 -16.81 14.78
C HIS A 324 -9.51 -16.14 14.76
N TRP A 325 -9.41 -14.99 15.40
CA TRP A 325 -8.20 -14.19 15.51
C TRP A 325 -7.53 -14.38 16.86
N ILE A 326 -6.20 -14.43 16.83
CA ILE A 326 -5.36 -14.37 18.01
C ILE A 326 -4.74 -12.97 18.06
N VAL A 327 -5.12 -12.20 19.08
CA VAL A 327 -4.63 -10.84 19.30
C VAL A 327 -3.48 -10.89 20.30
N THR A 328 -2.28 -10.60 19.83
CA THR A 328 -1.07 -10.56 20.65
C THR A 328 -0.75 -9.10 21.02
N PRO A 329 -0.59 -8.76 22.31
CA PRO A 329 -0.19 -7.42 22.72
C PRO A 329 1.28 -7.16 22.33
N VAL A 330 1.54 -5.97 21.81
CA VAL A 330 2.88 -5.49 21.47
C VAL A 330 3.14 -4.21 22.25
N GLY A 331 4.39 -4.00 22.70
CA GLY A 331 4.79 -2.79 23.41
C GLY A 331 4.45 -1.52 22.62
N GLU A 332 4.05 -0.47 23.33
CA GLU A 332 3.74 0.82 22.74
C GLU A 332 4.96 1.39 22.00
N GLY A 333 4.76 1.88 20.77
CA GLY A 333 5.85 2.40 19.94
C GLY A 333 6.79 1.35 19.34
N ALA A 334 6.48 0.05 19.48
CA ALA A 334 7.28 -1.00 18.85
C ALA A 334 7.35 -0.83 17.33
N LYS A 335 8.57 -0.92 16.79
CA LYS A 335 8.86 -0.79 15.35
C LYS A 335 8.83 -2.13 14.60
N ALA A 336 8.66 -3.23 15.32
CA ALA A 336 8.60 -4.57 14.76
C ALA A 336 7.65 -5.43 15.58
N VAL A 337 7.07 -6.43 14.91
CA VAL A 337 6.22 -7.45 15.53
C VAL A 337 6.85 -8.82 15.30
N SER A 338 6.63 -9.74 16.23
CA SER A 338 7.04 -11.14 16.06
C SER A 338 5.81 -11.98 15.82
N ARG A 339 5.80 -12.78 14.76
CA ARG A 339 4.71 -13.73 14.52
C ARG A 339 4.89 -14.97 15.40
N PRO A 340 3.80 -15.66 15.75
CA PRO A 340 3.90 -16.90 16.50
C PRO A 340 4.63 -17.96 15.67
N GLU A 341 5.50 -18.72 16.32
CA GLU A 341 6.28 -19.83 15.76
C GLU A 341 6.10 -21.06 16.67
N GLY A 342 6.20 -22.26 16.11
CA GLY A 342 6.11 -23.51 16.89
C GLY A 342 5.29 -24.61 16.21
N THR A 343 5.10 -25.72 16.90
CA THR A 343 4.38 -26.91 16.41
C THR A 343 2.88 -26.69 16.20
N ASP A 344 2.31 -25.71 16.90
CA ASP A 344 0.90 -25.36 16.84
C ASP A 344 0.58 -24.29 15.78
N VAL A 345 1.61 -23.86 15.03
CA VAL A 345 1.51 -22.86 13.98
C VAL A 345 1.86 -23.48 12.64
N GLU A 346 0.99 -23.28 11.65
CA GLU A 346 1.20 -23.73 10.28
C GLU A 346 1.05 -22.53 9.33
N ALA A 347 2.09 -22.23 8.56
CA ALA A 347 2.10 -21.07 7.64
C ALA A 347 1.66 -19.75 8.31
N PHE A 348 2.16 -19.48 9.53
CA PHE A 348 1.79 -18.34 10.38
C PHE A 348 0.34 -18.34 10.90
N GLN A 349 -0.42 -19.43 10.71
CA GLN A 349 -1.75 -19.62 11.29
C GLN A 349 -1.69 -20.50 12.53
N VAL A 350 -2.26 -20.02 13.63
CA VAL A 350 -2.48 -20.80 14.85
C VAL A 350 -3.59 -21.82 14.58
N ARG A 351 -3.30 -23.09 14.81
CA ARG A 351 -4.24 -24.20 14.58
C ARG A 351 -5.43 -24.15 15.53
N LEU A 352 -6.54 -24.77 15.13
CA LEU A 352 -7.82 -24.71 15.84
C LEU A 352 -7.74 -25.20 17.30
N HIS A 353 -6.95 -26.23 17.58
CA HIS A 353 -6.81 -26.74 18.96
C HIS A 353 -6.15 -25.71 19.88
N ALA A 354 -5.10 -25.04 19.40
CA ALA A 354 -4.43 -23.97 20.14
C ALA A 354 -5.33 -22.73 20.29
N VAL A 355 -6.13 -22.41 19.26
CA VAL A 355 -7.16 -21.36 19.35
C VAL A 355 -8.17 -21.66 20.46
N GLN A 356 -8.64 -22.91 20.55
CA GLN A 356 -9.56 -23.36 21.60
C GLN A 356 -8.92 -23.26 23.00
N ASP A 357 -7.65 -23.63 23.14
CA ASP A 357 -6.92 -23.50 24.40
C ASP A 357 -6.76 -22.04 24.84
N ILE A 358 -6.39 -21.14 23.92
CA ILE A 358 -6.28 -19.69 24.17
C ILE A 358 -7.63 -19.12 24.61
N CYS A 359 -8.71 -19.44 23.89
CA CYS A 359 -10.07 -18.99 24.22
C CYS A 359 -10.51 -19.39 25.63
N ASN A 360 -10.17 -20.62 26.06
CA ASN A 360 -10.61 -21.13 27.35
C ASN A 360 -9.74 -20.66 28.52
N LYS A 361 -8.42 -20.52 28.33
CA LYS A 361 -7.46 -20.33 29.43
C LYS A 361 -6.93 -18.90 29.56
N GLN A 362 -6.78 -18.16 28.46
CA GLN A 362 -6.06 -16.88 28.43
C GLN A 362 -7.03 -15.69 28.44
N GLN A 363 -7.68 -15.48 29.59
CA GLN A 363 -8.69 -14.42 29.76
C GLN A 363 -8.19 -13.19 30.52
N PHE A 364 -7.13 -13.32 31.33
CA PHE A 364 -6.58 -12.25 32.16
C PHE A 364 -5.04 -12.27 32.18
N GLY A 365 -4.41 -11.10 32.24
CA GLY A 365 -2.94 -10.95 32.26
C GLY A 365 -2.29 -10.71 30.88
N ALA A 366 -0.96 -10.80 30.85
CA ALA A 366 -0.16 -10.71 29.63
C ALA A 366 -0.20 -12.04 28.87
N GLY A 367 -0.61 -11.99 27.60
CA GLY A 367 -0.75 -13.18 26.77
C GLY A 367 -1.61 -12.91 25.55
N ASP A 368 -1.75 -13.94 24.73
CA ASP A 368 -2.58 -13.91 23.53
C ASP A 368 -4.06 -13.94 23.92
N ARG A 369 -4.89 -13.25 23.13
CA ARG A 369 -6.34 -13.20 23.35
C ARG A 369 -7.10 -13.70 22.15
N HIS A 370 -8.12 -14.50 22.41
CA HIS A 370 -9.02 -14.97 21.38
C HIS A 370 -10.08 -13.91 21.05
N TYR A 371 -10.29 -13.68 19.75
CA TYR A 371 -11.39 -12.90 19.23
C TYR A 371 -12.03 -13.63 18.06
N LEU A 372 -13.36 -13.66 18.01
CA LEU A 372 -14.10 -14.06 16.82
C LEU A 372 -14.36 -12.82 15.97
N GLY A 373 -13.70 -12.74 14.81
CA GLY A 373 -13.83 -11.62 13.89
C GLY A 373 -14.79 -11.91 12.75
N VAL A 374 -15.69 -10.97 12.49
CA VAL A 374 -16.59 -10.94 11.34
C VAL A 374 -16.24 -9.73 10.50
N GLN A 375 -15.81 -9.97 9.27
CA GLN A 375 -15.30 -8.91 8.40
C GLN A 375 -16.11 -8.80 7.11
N TRP A 376 -16.38 -7.56 6.71
CA TRP A 376 -16.97 -7.23 5.41
C TRP A 376 -16.05 -6.30 4.63
N THR A 377 -15.82 -6.66 3.37
CA THR A 377 -15.22 -5.77 2.37
C THR A 377 -16.34 -5.12 1.57
N LEU A 378 -16.57 -3.84 1.83
CA LEU A 378 -17.60 -3.03 1.17
C LEU A 378 -16.95 -1.99 0.26
N TRP A 379 -17.77 -1.36 -0.60
CA TRP A 379 -17.33 -0.26 -1.47
C TRP A 379 -16.11 -0.63 -2.32
N ASP A 380 -16.12 -1.84 -2.89
CA ASP A 380 -15.02 -2.38 -3.71
C ASP A 380 -13.64 -2.34 -3.01
N GLY A 381 -13.62 -2.65 -1.71
CA GLY A 381 -12.41 -2.72 -0.88
C GLY A 381 -11.98 -1.38 -0.27
N GLN A 382 -12.76 -0.32 -0.50
CA GLN A 382 -12.51 0.98 0.12
C GLN A 382 -12.92 1.02 1.59
N LEU A 383 -13.97 0.29 1.98
CA LEU A 383 -14.42 0.22 3.36
C LEU A 383 -14.32 -1.21 3.88
N ILE A 384 -13.70 -1.36 5.05
CA ILE A 384 -13.64 -2.65 5.74
C ILE A 384 -14.22 -2.48 7.11
N ILE A 385 -15.28 -3.23 7.39
CA ILE A 385 -15.89 -3.27 8.71
C ILE A 385 -15.46 -4.59 9.33
N THR A 386 -14.89 -4.53 10.53
CA THR A 386 -14.49 -5.72 11.29
C THR A 386 -15.15 -5.66 12.66
N MET A 387 -16.03 -6.61 12.95
CA MET A 387 -16.66 -6.77 14.25
C MET A 387 -15.93 -7.88 15.00
N MET A 388 -15.37 -7.54 16.15
CA MET A 388 -14.54 -8.42 16.96
C MET A 388 -15.29 -8.78 18.24
N ILE A 389 -15.55 -10.07 18.43
CA ILE A 389 -16.36 -10.61 19.53
C ILE A 389 -15.45 -11.38 20.48
N THR A 390 -15.53 -11.08 21.77
CA THR A 390 -14.87 -11.83 22.83
C THR A 390 -15.89 -12.40 23.79
N VAL A 391 -15.60 -13.59 24.30
CA VAL A 391 -16.39 -14.25 25.35
C VAL A 391 -15.42 -14.60 26.47
N THR A 392 -15.62 -13.97 27.63
CA THR A 392 -14.85 -14.23 28.84
C THR A 392 -15.78 -14.68 29.96
N VAL A 393 -15.31 -15.63 30.74
CA VAL A 393 -16.02 -16.18 31.89
C VAL A 393 -15.11 -16.01 33.09
N LEU A 394 -15.45 -15.05 33.94
CA LEU A 394 -14.68 -14.71 35.14
C LEU A 394 -15.59 -14.79 36.35
N HIS A 395 -15.28 -15.68 37.30
CA HIS A 395 -15.99 -15.85 38.58
C HIS A 395 -17.51 -15.71 38.46
N GLU A 396 -18.16 -16.76 37.93
CA GLU A 396 -19.61 -16.84 37.70
C GLU A 396 -20.19 -15.73 36.79
N THR A 397 -19.37 -14.83 36.25
CA THR A 397 -19.82 -13.77 35.36
C THR A 397 -19.44 -14.11 33.92
N LEU A 398 -20.44 -14.18 33.04
CA LEU A 398 -20.22 -14.26 31.61
C LEU A 398 -20.21 -12.84 31.04
N ARG A 399 -19.12 -12.49 30.38
CA ARG A 399 -18.97 -11.24 29.64
C ARG A 399 -18.78 -11.52 28.16
N ILE A 400 -19.65 -10.92 27.36
CA ILE A 400 -19.57 -10.90 25.90
C ILE A 400 -19.31 -9.45 25.50
N GLU A 401 -18.19 -9.20 24.85
CA GLU A 401 -17.86 -7.88 24.31
C GLU A 401 -17.80 -7.95 22.79
N VAL A 402 -18.45 -6.99 22.15
CA VAL A 402 -18.46 -6.83 20.70
C VAL A 402 -17.90 -5.45 20.40
N THR A 403 -16.86 -5.40 19.57
CA THR A 403 -16.17 -4.16 19.22
C THR A 403 -16.18 -3.97 17.71
N GLY A 404 -16.57 -2.78 17.27
CA GLY A 404 -16.60 -2.40 15.87
C GLY A 404 -15.31 -1.67 15.48
N HIS A 405 -14.62 -2.18 14.47
CA HIS A 405 -13.47 -1.55 13.82
C HIS A 405 -13.84 -1.20 12.38
N ALA A 406 -13.34 -0.05 11.91
CA ALA A 406 -13.55 0.39 10.54
C ALA A 406 -12.24 0.89 9.94
N LEU A 407 -11.86 0.31 8.80
CA LEU A 407 -10.76 0.79 7.97
C LEU A 407 -11.35 1.54 6.78
N GLY A 408 -11.08 2.85 6.70
CA GLY A 408 -11.60 3.72 5.65
C GLY A 408 -10.83 3.62 4.33
N PRO A 409 -11.19 4.43 3.32
CA PRO A 409 -10.62 4.37 1.98
C PRO A 409 -9.11 4.64 1.97
N VAL A 410 -8.42 4.23 0.90
CA VAL A 410 -7.02 4.63 0.70
C VAL A 410 -6.99 6.14 0.49
N ASN A 411 -5.99 6.83 1.04
CA ASN A 411 -5.84 8.27 0.91
C ASN A 411 -5.96 8.74 -0.55
N GLY A 412 -6.63 9.88 -0.74
CA GLY A 412 -6.92 10.45 -2.07
C GLY A 412 -5.69 10.67 -2.95
N LEU A 413 -4.48 10.78 -2.38
CA LEU A 413 -3.24 10.75 -3.14
C LEU A 413 -3.26 9.57 -4.10
N PHE A 414 -3.52 8.35 -3.63
CA PHE A 414 -3.44 7.10 -4.40
C PHE A 414 -4.51 6.94 -5.49
N THR A 415 -5.59 7.72 -5.47
CA THR A 415 -6.68 7.65 -6.46
C THR A 415 -6.60 8.73 -7.54
N THR A 416 -5.67 9.69 -7.42
CA THR A 416 -5.46 10.72 -8.44
C THR A 416 -4.96 10.16 -9.77
N LYS A 417 -5.56 10.63 -10.87
CA LYS A 417 -5.15 10.29 -12.23
C LYS A 417 -3.96 11.16 -12.69
N PRO A 418 -3.07 10.64 -13.55
CA PRO A 418 -1.98 11.42 -14.14
C PRO A 418 -2.54 12.60 -14.94
N THR A 419 -2.05 13.80 -14.63
CA THR A 419 -2.34 15.01 -15.39
C THR A 419 -1.13 15.42 -16.22
N ALA A 420 -1.37 15.83 -17.47
CA ALA A 420 -0.30 16.38 -18.30
C ALA A 420 0.02 17.81 -17.82
N PRO A 421 1.31 18.18 -17.67
CA PRO A 421 1.67 19.55 -17.35
C PRO A 421 1.13 20.48 -18.44
N THR A 422 0.44 21.55 -18.05
CA THR A 422 -0.11 22.54 -18.98
C THR A 422 0.40 23.93 -18.64
N LYS A 423 0.62 24.75 -19.67
CA LYS A 423 0.96 26.16 -19.53
C LYS A 423 -0.10 26.99 -20.24
N SER A 424 -0.69 27.95 -19.53
CA SER A 424 -1.55 28.95 -20.14
C SER A 424 -0.70 29.99 -20.85
N VAL A 425 -0.79 30.05 -22.17
CA VAL A 425 -0.12 31.07 -22.99
C VAL A 425 -1.20 31.98 -23.58
N GLN A 426 -0.99 33.30 -23.53
CA GLN A 426 -1.86 34.24 -24.21
C GLN A 426 -1.79 34.03 -25.72
N LYS A 427 -2.94 34.06 -26.41
CA LYS A 427 -2.95 33.95 -27.87
C LYS A 427 -2.28 35.19 -28.47
N THR A 428 -1.31 34.98 -29.37
CA THR A 428 -0.54 36.05 -30.04
C THR A 428 -1.42 37.09 -30.73
N LEU A 429 -2.61 36.69 -31.22
CA LEU A 429 -3.55 37.54 -31.95
C LEU A 429 -4.74 38.04 -31.11
N LYS A 430 -4.95 37.50 -29.90
CA LYS A 430 -6.04 37.88 -28.98
C LYS A 430 -5.51 37.85 -27.54
N PRO A 431 -4.83 38.92 -27.07
CA PRO A 431 -4.12 38.93 -25.79
C PRO A 431 -5.05 38.80 -24.56
N TRP A 432 -6.36 39.01 -24.73
CA TRP A 432 -7.38 38.77 -23.70
C TRP A 432 -7.84 37.31 -23.58
N GLU A 433 -7.39 36.41 -24.48
CA GLU A 433 -7.76 35.00 -24.49
C GLU A 433 -6.54 34.12 -24.18
N THR A 434 -6.66 33.24 -23.19
CA THR A 434 -5.63 32.27 -22.84
C THR A 434 -5.87 30.94 -23.55
N ARG A 435 -4.80 30.32 -24.06
CA ARG A 435 -4.82 28.95 -24.59
C ARG A 435 -3.97 28.07 -23.69
N SER A 436 -4.53 26.94 -23.26
CA SER A 436 -3.75 25.91 -22.57
C SER A 436 -2.93 25.12 -23.60
N VAL A 437 -1.61 25.11 -23.42
CA VAL A 437 -0.67 24.31 -24.22
C VAL A 437 -0.14 23.20 -23.35
N LYS A 438 -0.21 21.95 -23.85
CA LYS A 438 0.38 20.78 -23.18
C LYS A 438 1.91 20.88 -23.24
N LEU A 439 2.56 20.86 -22.10
CA LEU A 439 4.01 20.81 -21.99
C LEU A 439 4.50 19.38 -22.27
N PRO A 440 5.77 19.21 -22.71
CA PRO A 440 6.37 17.89 -22.82
C PRO A 440 6.31 17.17 -21.46
N LEU A 441 6.02 15.86 -21.50
CA LEU A 441 5.88 15.02 -20.30
C LEU A 441 7.18 14.97 -19.48
N VAL A 442 8.32 15.07 -20.16
CA VAL A 442 9.65 15.01 -19.56
C VAL A 442 10.37 16.32 -19.90
N THR A 443 10.82 17.05 -18.88
CA THR A 443 11.61 18.27 -19.07
C THR A 443 13.03 17.93 -19.52
N SER A 444 13.74 18.87 -20.15
CA SER A 444 15.12 18.63 -20.57
C SER A 444 16.04 18.32 -19.38
N ASP A 445 15.80 18.95 -18.23
CA ASP A 445 16.52 18.70 -16.99
C ASP A 445 16.28 17.26 -16.48
N GLU A 446 15.06 16.76 -16.59
CA GLU A 446 14.71 15.38 -16.23
C GLU A 446 15.41 14.35 -17.14
N VAL A 447 15.56 14.65 -18.44
CA VAL A 447 16.33 13.79 -19.36
C VAL A 447 17.80 13.74 -18.94
N VAL A 448 18.42 14.89 -18.64
CA VAL A 448 19.81 14.95 -18.18
C VAL A 448 19.95 14.21 -16.84
N ARG A 449 19.00 14.40 -15.93
CA ARG A 449 18.95 13.72 -14.64
C ARG A 449 18.96 12.20 -14.79
N LEU A 450 18.05 11.67 -15.58
CA LEU A 450 17.95 10.23 -15.84
C LEU A 450 19.17 9.68 -16.57
N ALA A 451 19.70 10.42 -17.55
CA ALA A 451 20.88 10.00 -18.31
C ALA A 451 22.16 9.95 -17.46
N VAL A 452 22.37 10.92 -16.57
CA VAL A 452 23.52 10.96 -15.64
C VAL A 452 23.39 9.89 -14.56
N ARG A 453 22.17 9.58 -14.14
CA ARG A 453 21.89 8.58 -13.11
C ARG A 453 22.00 7.14 -13.62
N ALA A 454 21.60 6.88 -14.85
CA ALA A 454 21.50 5.55 -15.44
C ALA A 454 22.77 4.67 -15.29
N PRO A 455 24.01 5.18 -15.46
CA PRO A 455 25.21 4.37 -15.25
C PRO A 455 25.45 3.92 -13.80
N ILE A 456 24.76 4.50 -12.81
CA ILE A 456 24.96 4.22 -11.38
C ILE A 456 23.83 3.33 -10.83
N THR A 457 22.81 3.01 -11.63
CA THR A 457 21.63 2.23 -11.17
C THR A 457 21.92 0.78 -10.82
N TRP A 458 23.06 0.25 -11.25
CA TRP A 458 23.51 -1.09 -10.85
C TRP A 458 23.94 -1.16 -9.38
N TYR A 459 24.20 -0.02 -8.72
CA TYR A 459 24.57 0.04 -7.31
C TYR A 459 23.60 0.91 -6.48
N PRO A 460 22.43 0.35 -6.08
CA PRO A 460 21.40 1.08 -5.34
C PRO A 460 21.86 1.80 -4.05
N PRO A 461 22.76 1.24 -3.21
CA PRO A 461 23.20 1.91 -1.99
C PRO A 461 23.80 3.30 -2.22
N LEU A 462 24.60 3.46 -3.28
CA LEU A 462 25.19 4.77 -3.63
C LEU A 462 24.11 5.75 -4.11
N LEU A 463 23.14 5.29 -4.91
CA LEU A 463 22.03 6.12 -5.34
C LEU A 463 21.15 6.57 -4.18
N ASN A 464 20.91 5.69 -3.22
CA ASN A 464 20.15 5.98 -2.02
C ASN A 464 20.87 7.03 -1.15
N TRP A 465 22.19 6.92 -1.05
CA TRP A 465 23.02 7.91 -0.33
C TRP A 465 23.09 9.27 -1.04
N LEU A 466 23.15 9.29 -2.38
CA LEU A 466 23.20 10.53 -3.17
C LEU A 466 21.82 11.22 -3.28
N GLY A 467 20.80 10.45 -3.66
CA GLY A 467 19.47 10.93 -4.04
C GLY A 467 18.43 10.94 -2.93
N GLY A 468 18.68 10.22 -1.83
CA GLY A 468 17.72 10.07 -0.73
C GLY A 468 16.79 8.87 -0.89
N THR A 469 16.03 8.58 0.15
CA THR A 469 15.15 7.40 0.26
C THR A 469 13.84 7.71 0.96
N ILE A 470 12.85 6.82 0.79
CA ILE A 470 11.63 6.79 1.60
C ILE A 470 11.76 5.65 2.61
N GLY A 471 11.54 5.96 3.88
CA GLY A 471 11.27 5.00 4.95
C GLY A 471 9.77 4.80 5.09
N LEU A 472 9.34 3.54 5.12
CA LEU A 472 7.94 3.17 5.28
C LEU A 472 7.56 3.21 6.78
N PRO A 473 6.29 3.51 7.11
CA PRO A 473 5.85 3.55 8.50
C PRO A 473 5.86 2.16 9.12
N GLU A 474 6.37 2.04 10.34
CA GLU A 474 6.43 0.78 11.09
C GLU A 474 5.48 0.77 12.31
N PRO A 475 4.88 -0.38 12.68
CA PRO A 475 4.91 -1.66 11.96
C PRO A 475 4.17 -1.61 10.62
N PHE A 476 4.85 -2.09 9.58
CA PHE A 476 4.39 -1.89 8.20
C PHE A 476 3.27 -2.85 7.79
N GLY A 477 2.22 -2.28 7.22
CA GLY A 477 1.20 -2.96 6.45
C GLY A 477 0.63 -1.98 5.43
N LEU A 478 0.49 -2.48 4.20
CA LEU A 478 0.31 -1.65 3.02
C LEU A 478 -1.00 -0.84 3.08
N ARG A 479 -2.08 -1.44 3.56
CA ARG A 479 -3.40 -0.79 3.56
C ARG A 479 -3.56 0.23 4.70
N HIS A 480 -3.19 -0.13 5.91
CA HIS A 480 -3.45 0.71 7.08
C HIS A 480 -2.47 1.88 7.20
N ALA A 481 -1.27 1.75 6.63
CA ALA A 481 -0.29 2.83 6.57
C ALA A 481 -0.84 4.11 5.92
N TRP A 482 -1.70 3.96 4.89
CA TRP A 482 -2.27 5.09 4.12
C TRP A 482 -3.79 5.03 4.01
N ALA A 483 -4.46 4.49 5.03
CA ALA A 483 -5.91 4.56 5.14
C ALA A 483 -6.35 5.91 5.71
N ASP A 484 -7.35 6.53 5.07
CA ASP A 484 -8.08 7.69 5.57
C ASP A 484 -9.17 7.24 6.55
N GLN A 485 -9.68 8.20 7.34
CA GLN A 485 -10.80 7.93 8.24
C GLN A 485 -12.10 7.66 7.46
N PRO A 486 -12.87 6.62 7.82
CA PRO A 486 -14.09 6.24 7.10
C PRO A 486 -15.22 7.29 7.21
N TRP A 487 -15.20 8.11 8.26
CA TRP A 487 -16.27 9.05 8.61
C TRP A 487 -16.39 10.28 7.69
N ARG A 488 -15.46 10.46 6.74
CA ARG A 488 -15.56 11.52 5.70
C ARG A 488 -16.71 11.27 4.72
N HIS A 489 -17.13 10.02 4.55
CA HIS A 489 -18.22 9.63 3.66
C HIS A 489 -19.42 9.15 4.48
N ARG A 490 -20.51 9.92 4.46
CA ARG A 490 -21.73 9.61 5.24
C ARG A 490 -22.27 8.20 4.97
N PHE A 491 -22.30 7.77 3.72
CA PHE A 491 -22.81 6.44 3.38
C PHE A 491 -21.94 5.31 3.93
N MET A 492 -20.61 5.50 3.97
CA MET A 492 -19.69 4.52 4.57
C MET A 492 -19.90 4.42 6.09
N ALA A 493 -20.14 5.56 6.75
CA ALA A 493 -20.50 5.60 8.15
C ALA A 493 -21.84 4.91 8.44
N ASP A 494 -22.87 5.19 7.63
CA ASP A 494 -24.19 4.59 7.76
C ASP A 494 -24.12 3.05 7.58
N ASP A 495 -23.33 2.56 6.63
CA ASP A 495 -23.14 1.13 6.42
C ASP A 495 -22.40 0.45 7.58
N ALA A 496 -21.41 1.13 8.18
CA ALA A 496 -20.74 0.66 9.39
C ALA A 496 -21.71 0.51 10.57
N LEU A 497 -22.56 1.52 10.80
CA LEU A 497 -23.57 1.50 11.86
C LEU A 497 -24.63 0.42 11.62
N ARG A 498 -25.09 0.26 10.39
CA ARG A 498 -26.08 -0.77 10.01
C ARG A 498 -25.56 -2.20 10.22
N ALA A 499 -24.25 -2.42 10.09
CA ALA A 499 -23.65 -3.73 10.29
C ALA A 499 -23.66 -4.21 11.75
N ALA A 500 -23.63 -3.30 12.73
CA ALA A 500 -23.55 -3.69 14.13
C ALA A 500 -24.82 -4.37 14.65
N THR A 501 -26.00 -3.86 14.27
CA THR A 501 -27.28 -4.35 14.83
C THR A 501 -27.54 -5.83 14.54
N PRO A 502 -27.42 -6.33 13.29
CA PRO A 502 -27.62 -7.76 13.00
C PRO A 502 -26.61 -8.64 13.73
N VAL A 503 -25.35 -8.22 13.80
CA VAL A 503 -24.27 -8.97 14.47
C VAL A 503 -24.56 -9.11 15.95
N LEU A 504 -24.90 -8.01 16.63
CA LEU A 504 -25.21 -8.03 18.07
C LEU A 504 -26.43 -8.91 18.38
N ARG A 505 -27.47 -8.85 17.54
CA ARG A 505 -28.65 -9.72 17.69
C ARG A 505 -28.29 -11.19 17.54
N VAL A 506 -27.47 -11.54 16.55
CA VAL A 506 -27.02 -12.93 16.35
C VAL A 506 -26.14 -13.40 17.50
N VAL A 507 -25.19 -12.57 17.95
CA VAL A 507 -24.31 -12.88 19.08
C VAL A 507 -25.11 -13.11 20.36
N HIS A 508 -26.02 -12.19 20.70
CA HIS A 508 -26.83 -12.33 21.92
C HIS A 508 -27.79 -13.52 21.85
N SER A 509 -28.49 -13.71 20.73
CA SER A 509 -29.43 -14.84 20.59
C SER A 509 -28.71 -16.20 20.64
N ALA A 510 -27.55 -16.32 19.99
CA ALA A 510 -26.75 -17.54 20.04
C ALA A 510 -26.23 -17.82 21.46
N ALA A 511 -25.75 -16.80 22.16
CA ALA A 511 -25.29 -16.93 23.54
C ALA A 511 -26.43 -17.32 24.50
N ILE A 512 -27.57 -16.61 24.46
CA ILE A 512 -28.75 -16.90 25.29
C ILE A 512 -29.26 -18.32 25.05
N ARG A 513 -29.23 -18.80 23.80
CA ARG A 513 -29.60 -20.17 23.48
C ARG A 513 -28.70 -21.19 24.20
N VAL A 514 -27.38 -21.01 24.11
CA VAL A 514 -26.43 -21.90 24.80
C VAL A 514 -26.62 -21.85 26.31
N LEU A 515 -26.83 -20.66 26.88
CA LEU A 515 -27.09 -20.50 28.31
C LEU A 515 -28.35 -21.26 28.75
N LYS A 516 -29.44 -21.14 27.99
CA LYS A 516 -30.70 -21.84 28.27
C LYS A 516 -30.56 -23.36 28.16
N GLU A 517 -29.83 -23.84 27.15
CA GLU A 517 -29.56 -25.28 26.97
C GLU A 517 -28.72 -25.87 28.13
N ASN A 518 -27.89 -25.04 28.78
CA ASN A 518 -27.07 -25.44 29.93
C ASN A 518 -27.71 -25.15 31.30
N GLY A 519 -28.99 -24.72 31.33
CA GLY A 519 -29.75 -24.53 32.58
C GLY A 519 -29.48 -23.22 33.31
N VAL A 520 -29.01 -22.17 32.62
CA VAL A 520 -28.79 -20.83 33.19
C VAL A 520 -30.07 -19.97 33.08
N ASP A 521 -30.36 -19.16 34.09
CA ASP A 521 -31.39 -18.13 34.05
C ASP A 521 -31.00 -17.02 33.06
N THR A 522 -31.87 -16.77 32.08
CA THR A 522 -31.62 -15.83 30.98
C THR A 522 -32.39 -14.52 31.10
N ASP A 523 -33.21 -14.32 32.14
CA ASP A 523 -34.08 -13.14 32.27
C ASP A 523 -33.27 -11.84 32.34
N LYS A 524 -32.22 -11.81 33.15
CA LYS A 524 -31.28 -10.67 33.24
C LYS A 524 -30.56 -10.44 31.90
N PHE A 525 -30.06 -11.50 31.27
CA PHE A 525 -29.40 -11.42 29.97
C PHE A 525 -30.34 -10.89 28.87
N GLY A 526 -31.61 -11.29 28.87
CA GLY A 526 -32.63 -10.83 27.94
C GLY A 526 -32.94 -9.33 28.11
N SER A 527 -33.12 -8.88 29.36
CA SER A 527 -33.37 -7.46 29.65
C SER A 527 -32.20 -6.55 29.25
N ARG A 528 -30.94 -6.93 29.54
CA ARG A 528 -29.76 -6.17 29.08
C ARG A 528 -29.56 -6.23 27.57
N SER A 529 -29.84 -7.36 26.93
CA SER A 529 -29.76 -7.48 25.47
C SER A 529 -30.74 -6.54 24.77
N ALA A 530 -31.96 -6.40 25.32
CA ALA A 530 -32.95 -5.44 24.83
C ALA A 530 -32.47 -4.00 25.00
N PHE A 531 -31.89 -3.65 26.15
CA PHE A 531 -31.31 -2.33 26.38
C PHE A 531 -30.15 -2.01 25.42
N LEU A 532 -29.22 -2.94 25.24
CA LEU A 532 -28.10 -2.79 24.30
C LEU A 532 -28.59 -2.61 22.87
N SER A 533 -29.67 -3.31 22.47
CA SER A 533 -30.27 -3.14 21.15
C SER A 533 -30.77 -1.70 20.91
N THR A 534 -31.23 -1.01 21.96
CA THR A 534 -31.59 0.42 21.89
C THR A 534 -30.34 1.30 21.83
N ALA A 535 -29.30 0.98 22.61
CA ALA A 535 -28.04 1.74 22.63
C ALA A 535 -27.27 1.69 21.29
N VAL A 536 -27.45 0.63 20.50
CA VAL A 536 -26.86 0.49 19.16
C VAL A 536 -27.49 1.43 18.13
N GLN A 537 -28.73 1.86 18.38
CA GLN A 537 -29.44 2.80 17.51
C GLN A 537 -28.98 4.25 17.69
N ASP A 538 -28.09 4.52 18.65
CA ASP A 538 -27.43 5.82 18.80
C ASP A 538 -26.47 6.03 17.61
N PRO A 539 -26.70 7.03 16.74
CA PRO A 539 -25.96 7.22 15.50
C PRO A 539 -24.56 7.82 15.71
N THR A 540 -24.10 8.01 16.96
CA THR A 540 -22.82 8.67 17.24
C THR A 540 -21.65 7.68 17.34
N PRO A 541 -20.70 7.66 16.37
CA PRO A 541 -19.47 6.90 16.53
C PRO A 541 -18.63 7.51 17.66
N LYS A 542 -18.19 6.67 18.60
CA LYS A 542 -17.41 7.10 19.77
C LYS A 542 -15.93 6.85 19.53
N LYS A 543 -15.05 7.68 20.10
CA LYS A 543 -13.61 7.41 20.16
C LYS A 543 -13.35 6.38 21.26
N ALA A 544 -13.62 5.11 20.98
CA ALA A 544 -13.65 4.05 21.99
C ALA A 544 -12.26 3.69 22.57
N ASP A 545 -11.18 4.08 21.90
CA ASP A 545 -9.79 3.80 22.34
C ASP A 545 -9.14 4.95 23.12
N LEU A 546 -9.78 6.13 23.19
CA LEU A 546 -9.37 7.19 24.10
C LEU A 546 -10.07 6.96 25.43
N TYR A 547 -9.34 6.35 26.36
CA TYR A 547 -9.73 6.36 27.76
C TYR A 547 -9.39 7.74 28.33
N ASP A 548 -10.36 8.65 28.35
CA ASP A 548 -10.30 9.86 29.17
C ASP A 548 -10.47 9.42 30.63
N ALA A 549 -9.37 9.04 31.28
CA ALA A 549 -9.32 8.67 32.69
C ALA A 549 -9.08 9.89 33.59
#